data_AF-A0A8T2X1Z4-F1
#
_entry.id   AF-A0A8T2X1Z4-F1
#
_cell.length_a   1.000
_cell.length_b   1.000
_cell.length_c   1.000
_cell.angle_alpha   90.00
_cell.angle_beta   90.00
_cell.angle_gamma   90.00
#
_symmetry.space_group_name_H-M   'P 1'
#
loop_
_entity.id
_entity.type
_entity.pdbx_description
1 polymer ?
#
loop_
_entity_poly.entity_id
_entity_poly.type
_entity_poly.pdbx_seq_one_letter_code
_entity_poly.pdbx_strand_id
1 'polypeptide(L)'
;MAIISDYEEDQTDTKPSSSSSSRTPPKTATFTATFDPQNPIRIVEGVLDFLGKESDFLEKETAEKEIFAVVKKAVEEAKRKKAAEEAKVKAAEEAEVKAQSKRLKVEKEKEKEKMDENENKEESAKVPNNGNGLDLEKYSWTQTLQEVNVQIPVPSGTKSRFVICDIKKNHLKVGLKGLPPIVEGELYKPIKVDDCYWSIEDQNTISILLTKHDQMDWWKSLVKGDPEIDTQKVEPENSKLSDLDSETRQTVEKMMFDQRQKSMGLPTSDEMQKQEILKKFMSEHPEMDFSRAKIA
;
A
#
# COMPACT_ATOMS: atom_id res chain seq x y z
N MET A 1 -2.14 84.42 -12.74
CA MET A 1 -1.07 85.33 -13.22
C MET A 1 0.21 84.79 -12.60
N ALA A 2 1.26 84.38 -13.30
CA ALA A 2 1.78 84.83 -14.58
C ALA A 2 2.34 83.66 -15.42
N ILE A 3 2.37 83.91 -16.72
CA ILE A 3 2.90 83.10 -17.82
C ILE A 3 4.25 83.74 -18.20
N ILE A 4 5.34 82.96 -18.27
CA ILE A 4 6.62 83.26 -18.94
C ILE A 4 7.25 81.84 -19.19
N SER A 5 7.16 81.18 -20.35
CA SER A 5 7.84 81.37 -21.67
C SER A 5 9.32 81.71 -21.47
N ASP A 6 10.36 81.00 -21.91
CA ASP A 6 10.66 80.32 -23.16
C ASP A 6 12.16 79.94 -23.01
N TYR A 7 12.61 78.75 -23.39
CA TYR A 7 13.90 78.51 -24.06
C TYR A 7 14.10 77.00 -24.29
N GLU A 8 13.92 76.51 -25.53
CA GLU A 8 14.60 75.29 -25.98
C GLU A 8 14.87 75.41 -27.48
N GLU A 9 16.15 75.22 -27.84
CA GLU A 9 16.76 75.43 -29.14
C GLU A 9 16.45 74.33 -30.17
N ASP A 10 16.56 74.75 -31.43
CA ASP A 10 16.27 74.01 -32.65
C ASP A 10 17.09 72.74 -32.89
N GLN A 11 16.44 71.89 -33.69
CA GLN A 11 16.83 70.61 -34.28
C GLN A 11 18.19 70.60 -35.00
N THR A 12 18.87 69.44 -34.96
CA THR A 12 19.41 68.83 -36.20
C THR A 12 19.30 67.31 -36.17
N ASP A 13 18.77 66.80 -37.28
CA ASP A 13 18.39 65.45 -37.64
C ASP A 13 19.45 64.35 -37.58
N THR A 14 18.99 63.14 -37.26
CA THR A 14 19.34 61.94 -38.07
C THR A 14 18.25 60.85 -37.92
N LYS A 15 17.37 60.74 -38.94
CA LYS A 15 16.57 59.53 -39.27
C LYS A 15 17.49 58.50 -39.96
N PRO A 16 17.22 57.17 -39.98
CA PRO A 16 15.93 56.53 -40.29
C PRO A 16 15.63 55.30 -39.38
N SER A 17 14.53 54.56 -39.33
CA SER A 17 13.28 54.40 -40.06
C SER A 17 12.34 53.70 -39.06
N SER A 18 11.21 54.30 -38.67
CA SER A 18 10.20 53.62 -37.86
C SER A 18 9.33 52.76 -38.77
N SER A 19 9.65 51.47 -38.88
CA SER A 19 8.64 50.49 -39.26
C SER A 19 7.63 50.37 -38.13
N SER A 20 6.40 50.72 -38.44
CA SER A 20 5.25 50.56 -37.57
C SER A 20 5.15 49.11 -37.10
N SER A 21 5.20 48.88 -35.80
CA SER A 21 4.64 47.68 -35.18
C SER A 21 3.79 48.13 -34.01
N SER A 22 2.52 48.39 -34.32
CA SER A 22 1.44 48.52 -33.36
C SER A 22 1.45 47.29 -32.45
N ARG A 23 1.96 47.43 -31.24
CA ARG A 23 1.94 46.39 -30.21
C ARG A 23 0.50 46.31 -29.68
N THR A 24 -0.32 45.50 -30.32
CA THR A 24 -1.61 45.06 -29.77
C THR A 24 -1.36 44.38 -28.42
N PRO A 25 -2.22 44.60 -27.41
CA PRO A 25 -2.15 43.85 -26.16
C PRO A 25 -2.29 42.34 -26.45
N PRO A 26 -1.65 41.47 -25.65
CA PRO A 26 -1.68 40.03 -25.90
C PRO A 26 -3.13 39.54 -25.87
N LYS A 27 -3.60 38.99 -26.99
CA LYS A 27 -4.90 38.32 -27.06
C LYS A 27 -4.78 37.03 -26.27
N THR A 28 -5.56 36.88 -25.20
CA THR A 28 -5.68 35.61 -24.48
C THR A 28 -6.41 34.59 -25.35
N ALA A 29 -5.71 33.52 -25.76
CA ALA A 29 -6.29 32.37 -26.43
C ALA A 29 -6.72 31.31 -25.42
N THR A 30 -7.80 30.59 -25.70
CA THR A 30 -8.34 29.53 -24.83
C THR A 30 -8.02 28.16 -25.42
N PHE A 31 -7.47 27.27 -24.59
CA PHE A 31 -7.20 25.88 -24.94
C PHE A 31 -8.19 24.96 -24.23
N THR A 32 -8.78 24.01 -24.94
CA THR A 32 -9.66 22.97 -24.37
C THR A 32 -9.27 21.62 -24.97
N ALA A 33 -9.04 20.63 -24.12
CA ALA A 33 -8.70 19.28 -24.54
C ALA A 33 -9.34 18.24 -23.62
N THR A 34 -9.61 17.06 -24.17
CA THR A 34 -10.15 15.90 -23.44
C THR A 34 -9.02 14.93 -23.12
N PHE A 35 -8.98 14.43 -21.88
CA PHE A 35 -8.03 13.42 -21.46
C PHE A 35 -8.60 12.01 -21.67
N ASP A 36 -7.91 11.19 -22.45
CA ASP A 36 -8.19 9.76 -22.62
C ASP A 36 -7.12 8.93 -21.88
N PRO A 37 -7.47 8.21 -20.80
CA PRO A 37 -6.55 7.36 -20.07
C PRO A 37 -5.91 6.25 -20.92
N GLN A 38 -6.56 5.79 -22.00
CA GLN A 38 -6.01 4.76 -22.88
C GLN A 38 -4.98 5.32 -23.87
N ASN A 39 -4.99 6.64 -24.10
CA ASN A 39 -4.08 7.28 -25.03
C ASN A 39 -3.63 8.67 -24.53
N PRO A 40 -2.81 8.72 -23.47
CA PRO A 40 -2.49 9.97 -22.79
C PRO A 40 -1.61 10.91 -23.62
N ILE A 41 -0.91 10.42 -24.66
CA ILE A 41 -0.04 11.28 -25.48
C ILE A 41 -0.84 12.30 -26.30
N ARG A 42 -2.11 12.01 -26.62
CA ARG A 42 -2.97 12.88 -27.44
C ARG A 42 -3.18 14.27 -26.84
N ILE A 43 -3.23 14.37 -25.51
CA ILE A 43 -3.37 15.68 -24.85
C ILE A 43 -2.08 16.49 -24.96
N VAL A 44 -0.91 15.83 -24.94
CA VAL A 44 0.40 16.47 -25.07
C VAL A 44 0.58 17.00 -26.49
N GLU A 45 0.23 16.19 -27.50
CA GLU A 45 0.20 16.60 -28.90
C GLU A 45 -0.70 17.82 -29.09
N GLY A 46 -1.91 17.81 -28.52
CA GLY A 46 -2.83 18.95 -28.60
C GLY A 46 -2.27 20.24 -27.97
N VAL A 47 -1.55 20.13 -26.85
CA VAL A 47 -0.90 21.29 -26.19
C VAL A 47 0.24 21.83 -27.05
N LEU A 48 1.07 20.96 -27.63
CA LEU A 48 2.17 21.38 -28.50
C LEU A 48 1.64 22.02 -29.79
N ASP A 49 0.60 21.45 -30.40
CA ASP A 49 -0.08 22.03 -31.57
C ASP A 49 -0.66 23.42 -31.28
N PHE A 50 -1.25 23.61 -30.09
CA PHE A 50 -1.77 24.90 -29.67
C PHE A 50 -0.63 25.92 -29.44
N LEU A 51 0.45 25.49 -28.78
CA LEU A 51 1.63 26.34 -28.55
C LEU A 51 2.27 26.79 -29.86
N GLY A 52 2.36 25.92 -30.87
CA GLY A 52 2.89 26.29 -32.19
C GLY A 52 1.98 27.22 -32.99
N LYS A 53 0.66 27.22 -32.74
CA LYS A 53 -0.30 28.10 -33.42
C LYS A 53 -0.38 29.48 -32.80
N GLU A 54 -0.32 29.55 -31.46
CA GLU A 54 -0.55 30.78 -30.70
C GLU A 54 0.75 31.44 -30.22
N SER A 55 1.91 30.81 -30.40
CA SER A 55 3.21 31.36 -29.99
C SER A 55 4.37 30.93 -30.88
N ASP A 56 5.47 31.68 -30.78
CA ASP A 56 6.77 31.39 -31.39
C ASP A 56 7.65 30.48 -30.51
N PHE A 57 7.11 29.93 -29.41
CA PHE A 57 7.89 29.16 -28.44
C PHE A 57 8.61 27.97 -29.08
N LEU A 58 7.95 27.24 -29.99
CA LEU A 58 8.52 26.06 -30.66
C LEU A 58 9.57 26.40 -31.73
N GLU A 59 9.69 27.66 -32.13
CA GLU A 59 10.73 28.11 -33.09
C GLU A 59 12.08 28.36 -32.39
N LYS A 60 12.10 28.38 -31.05
CA LYS A 60 13.31 28.61 -30.27
C LYS A 60 14.18 27.37 -30.22
N GLU A 61 15.48 27.54 -30.42
CA GLU A 61 16.48 26.45 -30.32
C GLU A 61 16.54 25.81 -28.91
N THR A 62 16.04 26.51 -27.89
CA THR A 62 15.94 26.01 -26.51
C THR A 62 14.63 25.29 -26.21
N ALA A 63 13.62 25.34 -27.09
CA ALA A 63 12.27 24.84 -26.82
C ALA A 63 12.24 23.36 -26.42
N GLU A 64 12.96 22.52 -27.17
CA GLU A 64 13.05 21.08 -26.88
C GLU A 64 13.71 20.82 -25.52
N LYS A 65 14.78 21.55 -25.19
CA LYS A 65 15.49 21.42 -23.90
C LYS A 65 14.61 21.86 -22.75
N GLU A 66 13.84 22.94 -22.92
CA GLU A 66 12.91 23.46 -21.91
C GLU A 66 11.73 22.50 -21.68
N ILE A 67 11.12 21.98 -22.74
CA ILE A 67 10.06 20.95 -22.65
C ILE A 67 10.59 19.70 -21.96
N PHE A 68 11.77 19.22 -22.37
CA PHE A 68 12.41 18.06 -21.76
C PHE A 68 12.71 18.27 -20.27
N ALA A 69 13.19 19.46 -19.89
CA ALA A 69 13.44 19.79 -18.49
C ALA A 69 12.15 19.78 -17.65
N VAL A 70 11.04 20.31 -18.19
CA VAL A 70 9.72 20.28 -17.54
C VAL A 70 9.22 18.85 -17.39
N VAL A 71 9.30 18.02 -18.44
CA VAL A 71 8.91 16.61 -18.40
C VAL A 71 9.76 15.83 -17.40
N LYS A 72 11.09 16.00 -17.42
CA LYS A 72 12.00 15.35 -16.47
C LYS A 72 11.68 15.73 -15.03
N LYS A 73 11.39 17.00 -14.75
CA LYS A 73 10.98 17.47 -13.42
C LYS A 73 9.66 16.84 -12.99
N ALA A 74 8.66 16.76 -13.87
CA ALA A 74 7.36 16.15 -13.57
C ALA A 74 7.49 14.64 -13.29
N VAL A 75 8.35 13.93 -14.04
CA VAL A 75 8.64 12.50 -13.82
C VAL A 75 9.31 12.29 -12.46
N GLU A 76 10.33 13.08 -12.12
CA GLU A 76 11.01 12.99 -10.82
C GLU A 76 10.07 13.34 -9.65
N GLU A 77 9.19 14.33 -9.82
CA GLU A 77 8.18 14.67 -8.81
C GLU A 77 7.14 13.55 -8.63
N ALA A 78 6.68 12.92 -9.71
CA ALA A 78 5.78 11.77 -9.65
C ALA A 78 6.44 10.56 -8.96
N LYS A 79 7.71 10.26 -9.28
CA LYS A 79 8.49 9.21 -8.59
C LYS A 79 8.66 9.51 -7.10
N ARG A 80 8.98 10.76 -6.73
CA ARG A 80 9.09 11.18 -5.33
C ARG A 80 7.76 11.09 -4.58
N LYS A 81 6.64 11.47 -5.21
CA LYS A 81 5.30 11.33 -4.61
C LYS A 81 4.96 9.87 -4.38
N LYS A 82 5.21 9.00 -5.37
CA LYS A 82 5.00 7.55 -5.25
C LYS A 82 5.88 6.93 -4.16
N ALA A 83 7.16 7.26 -4.11
CA ALA A 83 8.08 6.79 -3.07
C ALA A 83 7.71 7.30 -1.66
N ALA A 84 7.24 8.55 -1.54
CA ALA A 84 6.77 9.11 -0.28
C ALA A 84 5.46 8.48 0.20
N GLU A 85 4.57 8.11 -0.71
CA GLU A 85 3.34 7.37 -0.42
C GLU A 85 3.66 5.94 0.02
N GLU A 86 4.52 5.24 -0.71
CA GLU A 86 5.01 3.90 -0.33
C GLU A 86 5.74 3.92 1.03
N ALA A 87 6.55 4.95 1.30
CA ALA A 87 7.22 5.12 2.60
C ALA A 87 6.24 5.44 3.74
N LYS A 88 5.18 6.20 3.48
CA LYS A 88 4.12 6.46 4.47
C LYS A 88 3.33 5.20 4.80
N VAL A 89 3.01 4.37 3.80
CA VAL A 89 2.34 3.07 4.01
C VAL A 89 3.24 2.16 4.85
N LYS A 90 4.51 2.01 4.49
CA LYS A 90 5.48 1.21 5.27
C LYS A 90 5.67 1.72 6.71
N ALA A 91 5.76 3.03 6.91
CA ALA A 91 5.91 3.62 8.25
C ALA A 91 4.64 3.46 9.11
N ALA A 92 3.45 3.51 8.50
CA ALA A 92 2.19 3.25 9.19
C ALA A 92 2.10 1.77 9.61
N GLU A 93 2.47 0.86 8.72
CA GLU A 93 2.51 -0.59 8.98
C GLU A 93 3.51 -0.95 10.08
N GLU A 94 4.73 -0.38 10.05
CA GLU A 94 5.73 -0.56 11.12
C GLU A 94 5.28 0.02 12.48
N ALA A 95 4.63 1.19 12.48
CA ALA A 95 4.11 1.81 13.69
C ALA A 95 2.98 0.98 14.31
N GLU A 96 2.14 0.38 13.48
CA GLU A 96 1.03 -0.48 13.89
C GLU A 96 1.52 -1.80 14.48
N VAL A 97 2.50 -2.46 13.85
CA VAL A 97 3.17 -3.66 14.39
C VAL A 97 3.84 -3.37 15.74
N LYS A 98 4.45 -2.20 15.89
CA LYS A 98 5.11 -1.78 17.14
C LYS A 98 4.10 -1.44 18.25
N ALA A 99 2.92 -0.94 17.89
CA ALA A 99 1.82 -0.67 18.81
C ALA A 99 1.14 -1.98 19.28
N GLN A 100 0.93 -2.93 18.37
CA GLN A 100 0.38 -4.26 18.69
C GLN A 100 1.32 -5.05 19.62
N SER A 101 2.62 -5.07 19.32
CA SER A 101 3.62 -5.76 20.17
C SER A 101 3.77 -5.13 21.57
N LYS A 102 3.52 -3.83 21.74
CA LYS A 102 3.39 -3.21 23.08
C LYS A 102 2.10 -3.59 23.79
N ARG A 103 0.95 -3.65 23.09
CA ARG A 103 -0.33 -4.06 23.68
C ARG A 103 -0.33 -5.53 24.14
N LEU A 104 0.24 -6.42 23.33
CA LEU A 104 0.41 -7.84 23.66
C LEU A 104 1.29 -8.05 24.91
N LYS A 105 2.29 -7.20 25.14
CA LYS A 105 3.10 -7.25 26.37
C LYS A 105 2.32 -6.82 27.61
N VAL A 106 1.46 -5.81 27.49
CA VAL A 106 0.61 -5.31 28.60
C VAL A 106 -0.52 -6.29 28.94
N GLU A 107 -1.07 -7.01 27.97
CA GLU A 107 -2.06 -8.08 28.22
C GLU A 107 -1.42 -9.31 28.88
N LYS A 108 -0.20 -9.69 28.47
CA LYS A 108 0.54 -10.83 29.04
C LYS A 108 1.01 -10.59 30.49
N GLU A 109 1.16 -9.33 30.91
CA GLU A 109 1.41 -8.96 32.31
C GLU A 109 0.13 -8.95 33.15
N LYS A 110 -1.04 -8.61 32.56
CA LYS A 110 -2.35 -8.67 33.25
C LYS A 110 -2.90 -10.08 33.40
N GLU A 111 -2.53 -11.03 32.52
CA GLU A 111 -2.88 -12.45 32.67
C GLU A 111 -2.05 -13.16 33.76
N LYS A 112 -0.81 -12.71 34.04
CA LYS A 112 0.02 -13.29 35.10
C LYS A 112 -0.49 -13.04 36.52
N GLU A 113 -1.36 -12.06 36.75
CA GLU A 113 -2.02 -11.84 38.05
C GLU A 113 -3.38 -12.55 38.20
N LYS A 114 -3.90 -13.19 37.13
CA LYS A 114 -5.17 -13.96 37.16
C LYS A 114 -4.98 -15.46 37.03
N MET A 115 -3.74 -15.93 37.16
CA MET A 115 -3.38 -17.34 37.01
C MET A 115 -3.27 -18.00 38.39
N ASP A 116 -4.41 -18.17 39.06
CA ASP A 116 -4.52 -19.15 40.16
C ASP A 116 -5.91 -19.81 40.25
N GLU A 117 -6.78 -19.65 39.23
CA GLU A 117 -8.12 -20.25 39.30
C GLU A 117 -8.77 -20.48 37.91
N ASN A 118 -8.11 -21.18 36.97
CA ASN A 118 -8.82 -21.94 35.91
C ASN A 118 -7.90 -22.84 35.07
N GLU A 119 -7.46 -23.97 35.61
CA GLU A 119 -6.71 -25.01 34.89
C GLU A 119 -7.58 -25.95 34.04
N ASN A 120 -8.58 -25.48 33.28
CA ASN A 120 -9.38 -26.47 32.50
C ASN A 120 -10.08 -26.00 31.22
N LYS A 121 -9.38 -25.31 30.30
CA LYS A 121 -9.96 -25.02 28.96
C LYS A 121 -8.98 -24.78 27.80
N GLU A 122 -7.81 -25.41 27.78
CA GLU A 122 -6.85 -25.32 26.65
C GLU A 122 -6.98 -26.43 25.59
N GLU A 123 -8.13 -27.12 25.49
CA GLU A 123 -8.21 -28.38 24.74
C GLU A 123 -8.87 -28.32 23.34
N SER A 124 -9.01 -27.18 22.64
CA SER A 124 -9.69 -27.26 21.32
C SER A 124 -9.39 -26.19 20.25
N ALA A 125 -8.31 -25.42 20.34
CA ALA A 125 -7.90 -24.59 19.19
C ALA A 125 -7.35 -25.49 18.06
N LYS A 126 -8.04 -25.50 16.91
CA LYS A 126 -7.70 -26.39 15.78
C LYS A 126 -6.54 -25.85 14.95
N VAL A 127 -5.79 -26.74 14.32
CA VAL A 127 -4.75 -26.36 13.36
C VAL A 127 -5.42 -25.78 12.10
N PRO A 128 -5.02 -24.59 11.62
CA PRO A 128 -5.56 -24.02 10.39
C PRO A 128 -5.33 -24.90 9.16
N ASN A 129 -6.21 -24.81 8.16
CA ASN A 129 -5.98 -25.42 6.85
C ASN A 129 -4.94 -24.61 6.04
N ASN A 130 -4.58 -25.08 4.83
CA ASN A 130 -3.60 -24.42 3.96
C ASN A 130 -3.98 -22.99 3.53
N GLY A 131 -5.25 -22.62 3.70
CA GLY A 131 -5.74 -21.25 3.47
C GLY A 131 -5.97 -20.48 4.76
N ASN A 132 -5.32 -20.84 5.86
CA ASN A 132 -5.38 -20.15 7.16
C ASN A 132 -6.79 -20.06 7.77
N GLY A 133 -7.73 -20.90 7.33
CA GLY A 133 -9.06 -21.03 7.92
C GLY A 133 -9.28 -22.42 8.47
N LEU A 134 -10.49 -22.95 8.31
CA LEU A 134 -10.85 -24.28 8.83
C LEU A 134 -11.78 -25.03 7.89
N ASP A 135 -11.60 -26.34 7.85
CA ASP A 135 -12.52 -27.26 7.18
C ASP A 135 -13.51 -27.82 8.21
N LEU A 136 -14.79 -27.49 8.04
CA LEU A 136 -15.89 -28.04 8.84
C LEU A 136 -16.68 -29.07 8.03
N GLU A 137 -17.58 -29.79 8.70
CA GLU A 137 -18.40 -30.83 8.07
C GLU A 137 -19.31 -30.27 6.97
N LYS A 138 -19.81 -29.04 7.13
CA LYS A 138 -20.82 -28.43 6.24
C LYS A 138 -20.24 -27.44 5.23
N TYR A 139 -19.08 -26.88 5.53
CA TYR A 139 -18.45 -25.83 4.73
C TYR A 139 -16.97 -25.74 5.11
N SER A 140 -16.16 -25.21 4.21
CA SER A 140 -14.78 -24.81 4.50
C SER A 140 -14.65 -23.31 4.34
N TRP A 141 -13.68 -22.73 5.03
CA TRP A 141 -13.32 -21.34 4.81
C TRP A 141 -11.81 -21.17 4.87
N THR A 142 -11.35 -20.18 4.14
CA THR A 142 -9.96 -19.74 4.08
C THR A 142 -9.94 -18.23 4.26
N GLN A 143 -8.78 -17.66 4.55
CA GLN A 143 -8.64 -16.23 4.74
C GLN A 143 -7.25 -15.74 4.39
N THR A 144 -7.22 -14.47 4.02
CA THR A 144 -6.02 -13.63 4.04
C THR A 144 -6.21 -12.56 5.12
N LEU A 145 -5.27 -11.62 5.25
CA LEU A 145 -5.47 -10.45 6.10
C LEU A 145 -6.66 -9.58 5.66
N GLN A 146 -6.98 -9.57 4.36
CA GLN A 146 -7.97 -8.67 3.78
C GLN A 146 -9.34 -9.32 3.63
N GLU A 147 -9.39 -10.63 3.40
CA GLU A 147 -10.58 -11.32 2.90
C GLU A 147 -10.78 -12.68 3.58
N VAL A 148 -12.02 -13.15 3.57
CA VAL A 148 -12.41 -14.51 3.93
C VAL A 148 -13.14 -15.12 2.74
N ASN A 149 -12.73 -16.31 2.33
CA ASN A 149 -13.41 -17.08 1.29
C ASN A 149 -14.12 -18.27 1.94
N VAL A 150 -15.40 -18.45 1.66
CA VAL A 150 -16.23 -19.53 2.20
C VAL A 150 -16.72 -20.40 1.07
N GLN A 151 -16.49 -21.71 1.19
CA GLN A 151 -16.92 -22.71 0.22
C GLN A 151 -17.92 -23.66 0.87
N ILE A 152 -19.11 -23.76 0.28
CA ILE A 152 -20.20 -24.59 0.79
C ILE A 152 -20.60 -25.61 -0.28
N PRO A 153 -20.28 -26.90 -0.09
CA PRO A 153 -20.74 -27.95 -0.98
C PRO A 153 -22.28 -28.04 -0.98
N VAL A 154 -22.87 -28.12 -2.17
CA VAL A 154 -24.32 -28.26 -2.39
C VAL A 154 -24.60 -29.38 -3.39
N PRO A 155 -25.82 -29.94 -3.43
CA PRO A 155 -26.15 -30.98 -4.39
C PRO A 155 -25.92 -30.55 -5.85
N SER A 156 -25.36 -31.44 -6.67
CA SER A 156 -25.07 -31.16 -8.08
C SER A 156 -26.32 -30.72 -8.85
N GLY A 157 -26.16 -29.71 -9.69
CA GLY A 157 -27.27 -29.10 -10.45
C GLY A 157 -28.05 -28.04 -9.68
N THR A 158 -27.54 -27.61 -8.51
CA THR A 158 -28.08 -26.47 -7.78
C THR A 158 -27.97 -25.22 -8.66
N LYS A 159 -29.07 -24.46 -8.73
CA LYS A 159 -29.15 -23.20 -9.50
C LYS A 159 -29.24 -22.03 -8.54
N SER A 160 -28.70 -20.87 -8.92
CA SER A 160 -28.67 -19.66 -8.08
C SER A 160 -30.04 -19.26 -7.52
N ARG A 161 -31.13 -19.48 -8.26
CA ARG A 161 -32.52 -19.20 -7.81
C ARG A 161 -32.97 -19.99 -6.57
N PHE A 162 -32.27 -21.08 -6.25
CA PHE A 162 -32.54 -21.92 -5.08
C PHE A 162 -31.62 -21.60 -3.91
N VAL A 163 -30.64 -20.70 -4.09
CA VAL A 163 -29.72 -20.28 -3.04
C VAL A 163 -30.30 -19.07 -2.33
N ILE A 164 -30.27 -19.08 -1.01
CA ILE A 164 -30.50 -17.93 -0.15
C ILE A 164 -29.14 -17.55 0.42
N CYS A 165 -28.67 -16.36 0.11
CA CYS A 165 -27.41 -15.81 0.61
C CYS A 165 -27.63 -14.37 1.03
N ASP A 166 -27.75 -14.15 2.35
CA ASP A 166 -27.90 -12.85 2.96
C ASP A 166 -26.60 -12.48 3.67
N ILE A 167 -25.90 -11.50 3.11
CA ILE A 167 -24.64 -10.98 3.65
C ILE A 167 -24.93 -9.62 4.30
N LYS A 168 -24.65 -9.51 5.60
CA LYS A 168 -24.80 -8.27 6.39
C LYS A 168 -23.49 -7.96 7.11
N LYS A 169 -23.34 -6.71 7.54
CA LYS A 169 -22.11 -6.19 8.17
C LYS A 169 -21.51 -7.11 9.25
N ASN A 170 -22.35 -7.70 10.10
CA ASN A 170 -21.93 -8.59 11.19
C ASN A 170 -22.62 -9.95 11.13
N HIS A 171 -23.27 -10.33 10.03
CA HIS A 171 -24.09 -11.54 10.01
C HIS A 171 -24.09 -12.17 8.63
N LEU A 172 -23.99 -13.50 8.60
CA LEU A 172 -24.01 -14.29 7.39
C LEU A 172 -25.09 -15.36 7.51
N LYS A 173 -25.94 -15.45 6.49
CA LYS A 173 -26.94 -16.51 6.36
C LYS A 173 -26.89 -17.08 4.95
N VAL A 174 -26.61 -18.37 4.85
CA VAL A 174 -26.48 -19.07 3.57
C VAL A 174 -27.15 -20.44 3.65
N GLY A 175 -27.95 -20.77 2.65
CA GLY A 175 -28.56 -22.09 2.53
C GLY A 175 -29.36 -22.27 1.26
N LEU A 176 -30.08 -23.39 1.18
CA LEU A 176 -30.97 -23.69 0.07
C LEU A 176 -32.41 -23.37 0.46
N LYS A 177 -33.18 -22.83 -0.50
CA LYS A 177 -34.57 -22.44 -0.31
C LYS A 177 -35.41 -23.65 0.12
N GLY A 178 -36.08 -23.53 1.26
CA GLY A 178 -36.93 -24.58 1.83
C GLY A 178 -36.19 -25.59 2.71
N LEU A 179 -34.87 -25.45 2.87
CA LEU A 179 -34.07 -26.24 3.81
C LEU A 179 -33.53 -25.34 4.94
N PRO A 180 -33.11 -25.93 6.07
CA PRO A 180 -32.39 -25.20 7.11
C PRO A 180 -31.13 -24.52 6.53
N PRO A 181 -30.80 -23.30 6.98
CA PRO A 181 -29.54 -22.65 6.60
C PRO A 181 -28.33 -23.52 6.93
N ILE A 182 -27.37 -23.54 6.01
CA ILE A 182 -26.12 -24.28 6.17
C ILE A 182 -25.18 -23.51 7.10
N VAL A 183 -25.13 -22.18 6.90
CA VAL A 183 -24.40 -21.23 7.74
C VAL A 183 -25.39 -20.14 8.16
N GLU A 184 -25.56 -19.93 9.46
CA GLU A 184 -26.35 -18.81 9.99
C GLU A 184 -25.75 -18.37 11.32
N GLY A 185 -25.23 -17.15 11.39
CA GLY A 185 -24.57 -16.69 12.60
C GLY A 185 -24.04 -15.26 12.50
N GLU A 186 -23.72 -14.71 13.67
CA GLU A 186 -22.96 -13.47 13.76
C GLU A 186 -21.51 -13.73 13.32
N LEU A 187 -20.99 -12.94 12.39
CA LEU A 187 -19.60 -13.03 11.95
C LEU A 187 -18.64 -12.72 13.09
N TYR A 188 -17.43 -13.27 13.05
CA TYR A 188 -16.39 -12.98 14.05
C TYR A 188 -16.10 -11.47 14.16
N LYS A 189 -16.03 -10.78 13.02
CA LYS A 189 -15.79 -9.33 12.92
C LYS A 189 -16.60 -8.69 11.77
N PRO A 190 -16.73 -7.35 11.76
CA PRO A 190 -17.44 -6.63 10.70
C PRO A 190 -16.78 -6.77 9.33
N ILE A 191 -17.61 -6.80 8.28
CA ILE A 191 -17.21 -6.84 6.87
C ILE A 191 -17.67 -5.59 6.10
N LYS A 192 -17.05 -5.31 4.96
CA LYS A 192 -17.46 -4.30 3.98
C LYS A 192 -18.44 -4.93 3.00
N VAL A 193 -19.74 -4.84 3.31
CA VAL A 193 -20.79 -5.54 2.56
C VAL A 193 -20.78 -5.22 1.07
N ASP A 194 -20.48 -3.97 0.69
CA ASP A 194 -20.45 -3.53 -0.71
C ASP A 194 -19.35 -4.21 -1.54
N ASP A 195 -18.29 -4.71 -0.89
CA ASP A 195 -17.17 -5.43 -1.51
C ASP A 195 -17.32 -6.96 -1.41
N CYS A 196 -18.43 -7.45 -0.85
CA CYS A 196 -18.70 -8.88 -0.71
C CYS A 196 -19.55 -9.39 -1.88
N TYR A 197 -19.25 -10.58 -2.36
CA TYR A 197 -20.04 -11.25 -3.40
C TYR A 197 -20.09 -12.74 -3.19
N TRP A 198 -21.04 -13.39 -3.84
CA TRP A 198 -21.15 -14.85 -3.87
C TRP A 198 -21.43 -15.33 -5.28
N SER A 199 -21.00 -16.54 -5.57
CA SER A 199 -21.19 -17.23 -6.85
C SER A 199 -21.53 -18.70 -6.60
N ILE A 200 -21.97 -19.37 -7.66
CA ILE A 200 -22.10 -20.82 -7.69
C ILE A 200 -21.11 -21.38 -8.70
N GLU A 201 -20.19 -22.22 -8.23
CA GLU A 201 -19.16 -22.87 -9.00
C GLU A 201 -19.64 -24.29 -9.37
N ASP A 202 -19.52 -24.64 -10.65
CA ASP A 202 -19.86 -25.95 -11.22
C ASP A 202 -21.26 -26.50 -10.86
N GLN A 203 -22.18 -25.64 -10.43
CA GLN A 203 -23.52 -26.00 -9.94
C GLN A 203 -23.51 -26.98 -8.75
N ASN A 204 -22.39 -27.05 -8.00
CA ASN A 204 -22.22 -27.96 -6.88
C ASN A 204 -21.56 -27.29 -5.64
N THR A 205 -21.06 -26.06 -5.76
CA THR A 205 -20.38 -25.37 -4.66
C THR A 205 -20.80 -23.91 -4.64
N ILE A 206 -21.22 -23.39 -3.48
CA ILE A 206 -21.43 -21.95 -3.28
C ILE A 206 -20.12 -21.37 -2.77
N SER A 207 -19.62 -20.34 -3.45
CA SER A 207 -18.38 -19.63 -3.13
C SER A 207 -18.74 -18.21 -2.70
N ILE A 208 -18.22 -17.76 -1.55
CA ILE A 208 -18.54 -16.46 -0.96
C ILE A 208 -17.25 -15.76 -0.62
N LEU A 209 -17.07 -14.54 -1.13
CA LEU A 209 -16.01 -13.64 -0.74
C LEU A 209 -16.55 -12.61 0.25
N LEU A 210 -15.92 -12.54 1.42
CA LEU A 210 -16.19 -11.53 2.44
C LEU A 210 -14.96 -10.63 2.62
N THR A 211 -15.11 -9.34 2.32
CA THR A 211 -14.05 -8.36 2.55
C THR A 211 -14.09 -7.87 3.99
N LYS A 212 -13.01 -8.06 4.73
CA LYS A 212 -12.92 -7.62 6.13
C LYS A 212 -12.93 -6.09 6.20
N HIS A 213 -13.58 -5.56 7.23
CA HIS A 213 -13.47 -4.14 7.55
C HIS A 213 -12.09 -3.80 8.11
N ASP A 214 -11.59 -4.66 9.00
CA ASP A 214 -10.25 -4.61 9.60
C ASP A 214 -9.33 -5.57 8.85
N GLN A 215 -8.41 -5.01 8.06
CA GLN A 215 -7.55 -5.76 7.14
C GLN A 215 -6.19 -6.14 7.77
N MET A 216 -6.07 -6.07 9.10
CA MET A 216 -4.86 -6.43 9.83
C MET A 216 -5.08 -7.53 10.87
N ASP A 217 -6.23 -8.23 10.81
CA ASP A 217 -6.57 -9.25 11.80
C ASP A 217 -6.94 -10.61 11.20
N TRP A 218 -6.42 -11.65 11.85
CA TRP A 218 -6.71 -13.04 11.55
C TRP A 218 -7.95 -13.48 12.34
N TRP A 219 -8.95 -13.95 11.61
CA TRP A 219 -10.18 -14.43 12.23
C TRP A 219 -9.95 -15.79 12.86
N LYS A 220 -10.44 -15.99 14.08
CA LYS A 220 -10.36 -17.29 14.76
C LYS A 220 -11.43 -18.25 14.29
N SER A 221 -12.56 -17.73 13.84
CA SER A 221 -13.68 -18.50 13.28
C SER A 221 -14.40 -17.66 12.22
N LEU A 222 -15.24 -18.30 11.39
CA LEU A 222 -16.11 -17.57 10.45
C LEU A 222 -17.26 -16.88 11.19
N VAL A 223 -18.00 -17.66 11.99
CA VAL A 223 -19.10 -17.19 12.83
C VAL A 223 -18.77 -17.40 14.31
N LYS A 224 -19.33 -16.57 15.17
CA LYS A 224 -19.18 -16.71 16.62
C LYS A 224 -19.86 -17.99 17.10
N GLY A 225 -19.15 -18.76 17.92
CA GLY A 225 -19.62 -20.05 18.45
C GLY A 225 -19.14 -21.27 17.66
N ASP A 226 -18.62 -21.08 16.45
CA ASP A 226 -17.97 -22.16 15.70
C ASP A 226 -16.55 -22.45 16.24
N PRO A 227 -15.98 -23.65 15.95
CA PRO A 227 -14.63 -24.01 16.38
C PRO A 227 -13.58 -22.98 15.95
N GLU A 228 -12.72 -22.60 16.89
CA GLU A 228 -11.66 -21.62 16.66
C GLU A 228 -10.37 -22.26 16.18
N ILE A 229 -9.65 -21.56 15.30
CA ILE A 229 -8.31 -21.92 14.87
C ILE A 229 -7.25 -21.27 15.76
N ASP A 230 -6.10 -21.92 15.85
CA ASP A 230 -4.90 -21.36 16.44
C ASP A 230 -4.25 -20.35 15.48
N THR A 231 -4.50 -19.06 15.70
CA THR A 231 -3.95 -17.95 14.90
C THR A 231 -2.42 -17.84 14.98
N GLN A 232 -1.76 -18.53 15.92
CA GLN A 232 -0.28 -18.54 15.97
C GLN A 232 0.33 -19.42 14.88
N LYS A 233 -0.45 -20.34 14.29
CA LYS A 233 -0.02 -21.26 13.23
C LYS A 233 -0.40 -20.80 11.82
N VAL A 234 -0.97 -19.60 11.72
CA VAL A 234 -1.36 -19.00 10.44
C VAL A 234 -0.11 -18.48 9.72
N GLU A 235 0.04 -18.84 8.45
CA GLU A 235 1.16 -18.43 7.60
C GLU A 235 0.75 -17.24 6.71
N PRO A 236 1.36 -16.05 6.87
CA PRO A 236 1.11 -14.91 5.98
C PRO A 236 1.40 -15.24 4.51
N GLU A 237 0.62 -14.71 3.58
CA GLU A 237 0.75 -14.94 2.13
C GLU A 237 2.16 -14.64 1.59
N ASN A 238 2.83 -13.61 2.14
CA ASN A 238 4.18 -13.21 1.76
C ASN A 238 5.30 -14.03 2.43
N SER A 239 4.97 -15.07 3.20
CA SER A 239 5.97 -15.87 3.93
C SER A 239 6.87 -16.71 3.03
N LYS A 240 6.51 -16.87 1.75
CA LYS A 240 7.35 -17.55 0.77
C LYS A 240 8.39 -16.57 0.25
N LEU A 241 9.52 -16.53 0.95
CA LEU A 241 10.76 -15.87 0.53
C LEU A 241 11.20 -16.22 -0.91
N SER A 242 10.73 -17.35 -1.45
CA SER A 242 10.96 -17.76 -2.84
C SER A 242 10.28 -16.88 -3.88
N ASP A 243 9.19 -16.21 -3.52
CA ASP A 243 8.33 -15.48 -4.46
C ASP A 243 8.76 -14.00 -4.57
N LEU A 244 9.70 -13.58 -3.71
CA LEU A 244 10.34 -12.27 -3.76
C LEU A 244 11.51 -12.27 -4.74
N ASP A 245 11.71 -11.15 -5.45
CA ASP A 245 12.92 -10.94 -6.25
C ASP A 245 14.18 -11.01 -5.37
N SER A 246 15.34 -11.30 -5.98
CA SER A 246 16.58 -11.57 -5.24
C SER A 246 17.04 -10.41 -4.34
N GLU A 247 16.71 -9.16 -4.69
CA GLU A 247 17.11 -7.98 -3.93
C GLU A 247 16.18 -7.75 -2.72
N THR A 248 14.87 -7.85 -2.95
CA THR A 248 13.87 -7.76 -1.86
C THR A 248 14.01 -8.91 -0.88
N ARG A 249 14.28 -10.14 -1.38
CA ARG A 249 14.53 -11.32 -0.55
C ARG A 249 15.70 -11.12 0.41
N GLN A 250 16.85 -10.65 -0.09
CA GLN A 250 18.02 -10.38 0.77
C GLN A 250 17.71 -9.36 1.86
N THR A 251 16.92 -8.34 1.53
CA THR A 251 16.50 -7.31 2.49
C THR A 251 15.59 -7.89 3.58
N VAL A 252 14.60 -8.70 3.19
CA VAL A 252 13.69 -9.38 4.14
C VAL A 252 14.43 -10.40 5.00
N GLU A 253 15.33 -11.21 4.42
CA GLU A 253 16.17 -12.16 5.16
C GLU A 253 17.08 -11.45 6.17
N LYS A 254 17.71 -10.33 5.77
CA LYS A 254 18.50 -9.50 6.68
C LYS A 254 17.65 -8.95 7.82
N MET A 255 16.44 -8.47 7.53
CA MET A 255 15.53 -7.97 8.57
C MET A 255 15.09 -9.08 9.53
N MET A 256 14.77 -10.27 9.03
CA MET A 256 14.42 -11.44 9.86
C MET A 256 15.58 -11.90 10.73
N PHE A 257 16.80 -11.93 10.18
CA PHE A 257 18.02 -12.23 10.91
C PHE A 257 18.27 -11.19 12.01
N ASP A 258 18.22 -9.91 11.69
CA ASP A 258 18.44 -8.81 12.63
C ASP A 258 17.40 -8.80 13.76
N GLN A 259 16.14 -9.10 13.44
CA GLN A 259 15.07 -9.22 14.43
C GLN A 259 15.30 -10.41 15.38
N ARG A 260 15.75 -11.55 14.85
CA ARG A 260 16.12 -12.73 15.65
C ARG A 260 17.32 -12.42 16.55
N GLN A 261 18.38 -11.82 16.01
CA GLN A 261 19.58 -11.44 16.78
C GLN A 261 19.23 -10.47 17.91
N LYS A 262 18.45 -9.42 17.63
CA LYS A 262 17.97 -8.47 18.66
C LYS A 262 17.17 -9.16 19.77
N SER A 263 16.31 -10.12 19.43
CA SER A 263 15.54 -10.86 20.44
C SER A 263 16.40 -11.72 21.36
N MET A 264 17.54 -12.19 20.83
CA MET A 264 18.53 -12.98 21.56
C MET A 264 19.66 -12.13 22.17
N GLY A 265 19.58 -10.80 22.05
CA GLY A 265 20.62 -9.87 22.52
C GLY A 265 21.96 -9.99 21.80
N LEU A 266 21.96 -10.59 20.61
CA LEU A 266 23.13 -10.79 19.76
C LEU A 266 23.27 -9.65 18.74
N PRO A 267 24.49 -9.40 18.20
CA PRO A 267 24.74 -8.33 17.26
C PRO A 267 23.94 -8.48 15.96
N THR A 268 23.42 -7.38 15.42
CA THR A 268 22.76 -7.36 14.10
C THR A 268 23.77 -7.55 12.97
N SER A 269 23.28 -7.80 11.75
CA SER A 269 24.09 -7.88 10.54
C SER A 269 24.97 -6.64 10.33
N ASP A 270 24.45 -5.44 10.59
CA ASP A 270 25.23 -4.19 10.46
C ASP A 270 26.29 -4.07 11.56
N GLU A 271 25.99 -4.55 12.77
CA GLU A 271 26.93 -4.55 13.89
C GLU A 271 28.03 -5.59 13.68
N MET A 272 27.69 -6.77 13.15
CA MET A 272 28.66 -7.78 12.74
C MET A 272 29.59 -7.26 11.64
N GLN A 273 29.05 -6.60 10.61
CA GLN A 273 29.86 -5.99 9.55
C GLN A 273 30.81 -4.92 10.11
N LYS A 274 30.31 -4.06 11.01
CA LYS A 274 31.16 -3.06 11.68
C LYS A 274 32.25 -3.71 12.52
N GLN A 275 31.93 -4.76 13.26
CA GLN A 275 32.90 -5.52 14.05
C GLN A 275 33.95 -6.20 13.16
N GLU A 276 33.57 -6.74 12.01
CA GLU A 276 34.50 -7.33 11.05
C GLU A 276 35.42 -6.28 10.42
N ILE A 277 34.87 -5.14 9.99
CA ILE A 277 35.67 -4.03 9.44
C ILE A 277 36.64 -3.50 10.48
N LEU A 278 36.18 -3.30 11.71
CA LEU A 278 37.02 -2.84 12.81
C LEU A 278 38.10 -3.87 13.14
N LYS A 279 37.76 -5.16 13.21
CA LYS A 279 38.71 -6.24 13.46
C LYS A 279 39.77 -6.34 12.37
N LYS A 280 39.38 -6.20 11.11
CA LYS A 280 40.29 -6.15 9.96
C LYS A 280 41.22 -4.93 10.05
N PHE A 281 40.66 -3.76 10.36
CA PHE A 281 41.43 -2.53 10.55
C PHE A 281 42.43 -2.63 11.70
N MET A 282 42.04 -3.22 12.84
CA MET A 282 42.93 -3.48 13.97
C MET A 282 44.06 -4.47 13.63
N SER A 283 43.78 -5.47 12.79
CA SER A 283 44.80 -6.43 12.34
C SER A 283 45.78 -5.85 11.32
N GLU A 284 45.32 -4.91 10.48
CA GLU A 284 46.15 -4.22 9.48
C GLU A 284 46.95 -3.06 10.08
N HIS A 285 46.53 -2.54 11.25
CA HIS A 285 47.19 -1.47 11.97
C HIS A 285 47.50 -1.84 13.44
N PRO A 286 48.41 -2.80 13.69
CA PRO A 286 48.77 -3.24 15.05
C PRO A 286 49.46 -2.16 15.89
N GLU A 287 49.91 -1.05 15.29
CA GLU A 287 50.49 0.11 15.99
C GLU A 287 49.44 1.08 16.57
N MET A 288 48.16 0.98 16.18
CA MET A 288 47.10 1.80 16.75
C MET A 288 46.47 1.15 17.98
N ASP A 289 46.55 1.84 19.13
CA ASP A 289 45.95 1.41 20.40
C ASP A 289 44.47 1.86 20.49
N PHE A 290 43.55 0.91 20.33
CA PHE A 290 42.11 1.13 20.45
C PHE A 290 41.58 0.96 21.88
N SER A 291 42.44 0.73 22.88
CA SER A 291 42.02 0.52 24.28
C SER A 291 41.30 1.72 24.91
N ARG A 292 41.45 2.91 24.34
CA ARG A 292 40.78 4.15 24.77
C ARG A 292 39.64 4.61 23.85
N ALA A 293 39.33 3.84 22.80
CA ALA A 293 38.26 4.21 21.87
C ALA A 293 36.88 3.91 22.48
N LYS A 294 36.01 4.92 22.57
CA LYS A 294 34.59 4.70 22.89
C LYS A 294 33.90 4.14 21.65
N ILE A 295 33.76 2.82 21.62
CA ILE A 295 32.94 2.12 20.63
C ILE A 295 31.55 2.01 21.27
N ALA A 296 30.64 2.87 20.83
CA ALA A 296 29.23 2.88 21.22
C ALA A 296 28.37 2.53 20.01
#